data_AF-A0A8I1DS90-F1
#
_entry.id   AF-A0A8I1DS90-F1
#
_cell.length_a   1.000
_cell.length_b   1.000
_cell.length_c   1.000
_cell.angle_alpha   90.00
_cell.angle_beta   90.00
_cell.angle_gamma   90.00
#
_symmetry.space_group_name_H-M   'P 1'
#
loop_
_entity.id
_entity.type
_entity.pdbx_description
1 polymer ?
#
loop_
_entity_poly.entity_id
_entity_poly.type
_entity_poly.pdbx_seq_one_letter_code
_entity_poly.pdbx_strand_id
1 'polypeptide(L)'
;GLEVEAQRRDGSRFTARMYVSPLLDPNGNQIGWMTSMTDITEPKRIREALTAAHERFMTVLEGLDDAISVTADTHDGLELLFANRT
;
A
#
# COMPACT_ATOMS: atom_id res chain seq x y z
N GLY A 1 -5.33 -12.63 3.50
CA GLY A 1 -5.02 -12.23 4.88
C GLY A 1 -5.97 -11.13 5.28
N LEU A 2 -6.61 -11.28 6.43
CA LEU A 2 -7.51 -10.31 7.04
C LEU A 2 -6.67 -9.19 7.69
N GLU A 3 -7.08 -7.93 7.54
CA GLU A 3 -6.49 -6.85 8.32
C GLU A 3 -7.26 -6.70 9.63
N VAL A 4 -6.53 -6.66 10.75
CA VAL A 4 -7.10 -6.52 12.09
C VAL A 4 -6.34 -5.46 12.86
N GLU A 5 -7.05 -4.72 13.71
CA GLU A 5 -6.40 -3.95 14.76
C GLU A 5 -6.00 -4.89 15.90
N ALA A 6 -4.70 -4.93 16.20
CA ALA A 6 -4.15 -5.67 17.32
C ALA A 6 -3.57 -4.72 18.36
N GLN A 7 -3.57 -5.15 19.62
CA GLN A 7 -2.97 -4.43 20.73
C GLN A 7 -1.75 -5.19 21.25
N ARG A 8 -0.61 -4.50 21.35
CA ARG A 8 0.60 -5.04 22.00
C ARG A 8 0.42 -5.06 23.52
N ARG A 9 1.28 -5.80 24.21
CA ARG A 9 1.27 -5.90 25.68
C ARG A 9 1.44 -4.54 26.38
N ASP A 10 2.12 -3.59 25.74
CA ASP A 10 2.31 -2.21 26.24
C ASP A 10 1.08 -1.30 26.04
N GLY A 11 0.01 -1.81 25.42
CA GLY A 11 -1.21 -1.06 25.14
C GLY A 11 -1.24 -0.35 23.78
N SER A 12 -0.12 -0.29 23.05
CA SER A 12 -0.07 0.30 21.71
C SER A 12 -0.87 -0.51 20.70
N ARG A 13 -1.59 0.18 19.81
CA ARG A 13 -2.36 -0.42 18.72
C ARG A 13 -1.54 -0.44 17.44
N PHE A 14 -1.68 -1.49 16.66
CA PHE A 14 -1.05 -1.62 15.35
C PHE A 14 -1.98 -2.36 14.38
N THR A 15 -1.83 -2.07 13.09
CA THR A 15 -2.55 -2.79 12.06
C THR A 15 -1.77 -4.05 11.70
N ALA A 16 -2.40 -5.20 11.84
CA ALA A 16 -1.80 -6.48 11.54
C ALA A 16 -2.51 -7.16 10.38
N ARG A 17 -1.75 -7.77 9.48
CA ARG A 17 -2.25 -8.69 8.48
C ARG A 17 -2.19 -10.10 9.01
N MET A 18 -3.35 -10.72 9.17
CA MET A 18 -3.51 -12.06 9.69
C MET A 18 -3.84 -13.05 8.56
N TYR A 19 -3.17 -14.19 8.54
CA TYR A 19 -3.51 -15.33 7.72
C TYR A 19 -3.88 -16.49 8.63
N VAL A 20 -5.03 -17.10 8.40
CA VAL A 20 -5.50 -18.26 9.16
C VAL A 20 -5.69 -19.41 8.18
N SER A 21 -5.21 -20.59 8.55
CA SER A 21 -5.37 -21.80 7.74
C SER A 21 -5.60 -23.01 8.65
N PRO A 22 -6.48 -23.95 8.27
CA PRO A 22 -6.68 -25.15 9.05
C PRO A 22 -5.41 -26.02 8.97
N LEU A 23 -4.99 -26.57 10.11
CA LEU A 23 -3.96 -27.60 10.13
C LEU A 23 -4.66 -28.95 9.94
N LEU A 24 -4.34 -29.64 8.86
CA LEU A 24 -4.96 -30.91 8.48
C LEU A 24 -4.01 -32.07 8.80
N ASP A 25 -4.57 -33.17 9.32
CA ASP A 25 -3.87 -34.45 9.39
C ASP A 25 -3.76 -35.08 7.97
N PRO A 26 -3.02 -36.20 7.81
CA PRO A 26 -2.92 -36.88 6.52
C PRO A 26 -4.26 -37.42 5.97
N ASN A 27 -5.29 -37.55 6.81
CA ASN A 27 -6.63 -38.00 6.44
C ASN A 27 -7.56 -36.83 6.09
N GLY A 28 -7.07 -35.58 6.14
CA GLY A 28 -7.86 -34.38 5.88
C GLY A 28 -8.69 -33.88 7.06
N ASN A 29 -8.55 -34.47 8.26
CA ASN A 29 -9.23 -33.98 9.45
C ASN A 29 -8.52 -32.75 10.01
N GLN A 30 -9.29 -31.73 10.39
CA GLN A 30 -8.73 -30.56 11.02
C GLN A 30 -8.29 -30.86 12.46
N ILE A 31 -6.98 -30.73 12.70
CA ILE A 31 -6.35 -30.94 14.02
C ILE A 31 -5.94 -29.63 14.70
N GLY A 32 -6.13 -28.49 14.02
CA GLY A 32 -5.85 -27.18 14.61
C GLY A 32 -5.98 -26.01 13.64
N TRP A 33 -5.46 -24.88 14.09
CA TRP A 33 -5.37 -23.64 13.32
C TRP A 33 -3.93 -23.18 13.28
N MET A 34 -3.45 -22.84 12.09
CA MET A 34 -2.20 -22.13 11.91
C MET A 34 -2.53 -20.67 11.61
N THR A 35 -1.96 -19.77 12.41
CA THR A 35 -2.13 -18.32 12.21
C THR A 35 -0.78 -17.66 12.05
N SER A 36 -0.64 -16.82 11.03
CA SER A 36 0.46 -15.88 10.87
C SER A 36 -0.06 -14.46 11.01
N MET A 37 0.63 -13.62 11.77
CA MET A 37 0.29 -12.23 11.96
C MET A 37 1.52 -11.38 11.64
N THR A 38 1.39 -10.45 10.70
CA THR A 38 2.46 -9.52 10.32
C THR A 38 2.01 -8.11 10.59
N ASP A 39 2.81 -7.34 11.32
CA ASP A 39 2.58 -5.91 11.47
C ASP A 39 2.76 -5.20 10.13
N ILE A 40 1.73 -4.50 9.67
CA ILE A 40 1.73 -3.78 8.38
C ILE A 40 1.61 -2.28 8.56
N THR A 41 1.76 -1.77 9.78
CA THR A 41 1.58 -0.34 10.09
C THR A 41 2.56 0.52 9.30
N GLU A 42 3.85 0.17 9.30
CA GLU A 42 4.87 0.94 8.60
C GLU A 42 4.78 0.84 7.06
N PRO A 43 4.62 -0.35 6.46
CA PRO A 43 4.37 -0.47 5.02
C PRO A 43 3.15 0.32 4.55
N LYS A 44 2.05 0.33 5.31
CA LYS A 44 0.85 1.11 4.99
C LYS A 44 1.12 2.60 5.04
N ARG A 45 1.75 3.08 6.12
CA ARG A 45 2.04 4.51 6.32
C ARG A 45 2.88 5.07 5.17
N ILE A 46 3.89 4.33 4.71
CA ILE A 46 4.73 4.74 3.58
C ILE A 46 3.88 4.81 2.29
N ARG A 47 3.06 3.80 2.03
CA ARG A 47 2.22 3.77 0.83
C ARG A 47 1.18 4.89 0.83
N GLU A 48 0.51 5.11 1.95
CA GLU A 48 -0.49 6.18 2.11
C GLU A 48 0.16 7.57 2.01
N ALA A 49 1.33 7.77 2.61
CA ALA A 49 2.07 9.03 2.48
C ALA A 49 2.49 9.29 1.02
N LEU A 50 2.92 8.26 0.30
CA LEU A 50 3.26 8.35 -1.12
C LEU A 50 2.02 8.68 -1.96
N THR A 51 0.90 7.98 -1.74
CA THR A 51 -0.36 8.26 -2.43
C THR A 51 -0.84 9.68 -2.16
N ALA A 52 -0.86 10.13 -0.90
CA ALA A 52 -1.28 11.47 -0.54
C ALA A 52 -0.35 12.55 -1.11
N ALA A 53 0.96 12.29 -1.19
CA ALA A 53 1.90 13.21 -1.84
C ALA A 53 1.63 13.30 -3.35
N HIS A 54 1.39 12.15 -4.00
CA HIS A 54 1.05 12.10 -5.42
C HIS A 54 -0.27 12.81 -5.72
N GLU A 55 -1.32 12.55 -4.95
CA GLU A 55 -2.62 13.23 -5.12
C GLU A 55 -2.51 14.75 -4.96
N ARG A 56 -1.79 15.22 -3.94
CA ARG A 56 -1.52 16.65 -3.75
C ARG A 56 -0.76 17.24 -4.93
N PHE A 57 0.27 16.54 -5.43
CA PHE A 57 1.04 16.97 -6.57
C PHE A 57 0.17 17.08 -7.84
N MET A 58 -0.62 16.05 -8.13
CA MET A 58 -1.52 16.03 -9.29
C MET A 58 -2.58 17.13 -9.20
N THR A 59 -3.17 17.34 -8.02
CA THR A 59 -4.17 18.40 -7.78
C THR A 59 -3.59 19.78 -8.08
N VAL A 60 -2.35 20.04 -7.66
CA VAL A 60 -1.68 21.32 -7.94
C VAL A 60 -1.43 21.47 -9.44
N LEU A 61 -0.90 20.44 -10.12
CA LEU A 61 -0.60 20.53 -11.54
C LEU A 61 -1.85 20.65 -12.42
N GLU A 62 -2.92 19.95 -12.08
CA GLU A 62 -4.20 20.06 -12.80
C GLU A 62 -4.92 21.39 -12.56
N GLY A 63 -4.68 22.04 -11.42
CA GLY A 63 -5.30 23.32 -11.08
C GLY A 63 -4.57 24.56 -11.60
N LEU A 64 -3.44 24.40 -12.29
CA LEU A 64 -2.69 25.51 -12.89
C LEU A 64 -3.23 25.83 -14.28
N ASP A 65 -3.46 27.12 -14.54
CA ASP A 65 -3.91 27.61 -15.86
C ASP A 65 -2.82 27.53 -16.94
N ASP A 66 -1.56 27.34 -16.54
CA ASP A 66 -0.43 27.16 -17.45
C ASP A 66 -0.31 25.70 -17.92
N ALA A 67 0.09 25.50 -19.18
CA ALA A 67 0.39 24.17 -19.71
C ALA A 67 1.71 23.63 -19.12
N ILE A 68 1.63 22.53 -18.37
CA ILE A 68 2.76 21.86 -17.73
C ILE A 68 2.84 20.42 -18.22
N SER A 69 4.04 20.02 -18.66
CA SER A 69 4.36 18.63 -18.99
C SER A 69 5.61 18.15 -18.27
N VAL A 70 5.63 16.85 -17.97
CA VAL A 70 6.79 16.15 -17.39
C VAL A 70 7.24 15.10 -18.38
N THR A 71 8.52 15.13 -18.73
CA THR A 71 9.16 14.16 -19.63
C THR A 71 10.31 13.45 -18.93
N ALA A 72 10.52 12.17 -19.25
CA ALA A 72 11.71 11.44 -18.87
C ALA A 72 12.67 11.37 -20.06
N ASP A 73 13.94 11.63 -19.80
CA ASP A 73 15.01 11.39 -20.77
C ASP A 73 15.42 9.92 -20.66
N THR A 74 14.96 9.11 -21.62
CA THR A 74 15.26 7.68 -21.70
C THR A 74 16.27 7.43 -22.81
N HIS A 75 16.88 6.23 -22.82
CA HIS A 75 17.83 5.85 -23.89
C HIS A 75 17.17 5.87 -25.29
N ASP A 76 15.85 5.76 -25.36
CA ASP A 76 15.05 5.79 -26.60
C ASP A 76 14.48 7.19 -26.92
N GLY A 77 14.84 8.22 -26.12
CA GLY A 77 14.43 9.61 -26.30
C GLY A 77 13.54 10.14 -25.17
N LEU A 78 12.93 11.30 -25.42
CA LEU A 78 12.02 11.95 -24.46
C LEU A 78 10.66 11.25 -24.42
N GLU A 79 10.34 10.64 -23.29
CA GLU A 79 9.04 10.02 -23.01
C GLU A 79 8.17 10.99 -22.22
N LEU A 80 6.95 11.29 -22.70
CA LEU A 80 5.99 12.12 -21.98
C LEU A 80 5.35 11.30 -20.85
N LEU A 81 5.62 11.68 -19.61
CA LEU A 81 5.06 11.02 -18.42
C LEU A 81 3.77 11.67 -17.94
N PHE A 82 3.63 12.98 -18.12
CA PHE A 82 2.46 13.73 -17.69
C PHE A 82 2.28 15.00 -18.52
N ALA A 83 1.02 15.40 -18.72
CA ALA A 83 0.63 16.73 -19.15
C ALA A 83 -0.68 17.09 -18.44
N ASN A 84 -0.79 18.29 -17.88
CA ASN A 84 -2.04 18.74 -17.30
C ASN A 84 -3.09 19.02 -18.39
N ARG A 85 -4.36 18.97 -17.99
CA ARG A 85 -5.49 19.18 -18.91
C ARG A 85 -5.92 20.64 -18.84
N THR A 86 -5.28 21.49 -19.64
CA THR A 86 -5.75 22.86 -19.92
C THR A 86 -7.07 22.84 -20.66
#